data_AF-A0A561PGF1-F1
#
_entry.id   AF-A0A561PGF1-F1
#
_cell.length_a   1.000
_cell.length_b   1.000
_cell.length_c   1.000
_cell.angle_alpha   90.00
_cell.angle_beta   90.00
_cell.angle_gamma   90.00
#
_symmetry.space_group_name_H-M   'P 1'
#
loop_
_entity.id
_entity.type
_entity.pdbx_description
1 polymer ?
#
loop_
_entity_poly.entity_id
_entity_poly.type
_entity_poly.pdbx_seq_one_letter_code
_entity_poly.pdbx_strand_id
1 'polypeptide(L)'
;MQEETTKSLSWKWIAAAAAILLIGSLILNYVFFNRYNEFKEYKDKYESLLLSQNSILSKSNLYKTRLEQMEESMDIIQDPKVLKVPMPGTKAFPEALATVFWNPQSQQVYLKVNKLPEPAADKQYQLWAIVDGKPVDMGVFEMGDTAKLLQKMKVTGKAQMFAVTLEKKGGAASPTMEQMYVAGKIPG
;
A
#
# COMPACT_ATOMS: atom_id res chain seq x y z
N MET A 1 92.57 -26.87 -13.85
CA MET A 1 91.12 -26.68 -14.03
C MET A 1 90.67 -25.84 -12.84
N GLN A 2 90.16 -24.64 -13.11
CA GLN A 2 89.99 -23.54 -12.15
C GLN A 2 88.98 -23.86 -11.02
N GLU A 3 89.25 -23.36 -9.82
CA GLU A 3 88.40 -23.43 -8.63
C GLU A 3 87.10 -22.63 -8.80
N GLU A 4 85.95 -23.26 -8.59
CA GLU A 4 84.71 -22.54 -8.28
C GLU A 4 84.54 -22.48 -6.75
N THR A 5 85.10 -21.45 -6.13
CA THR A 5 84.73 -21.07 -4.76
C THR A 5 83.29 -20.56 -4.77
N THR A 6 82.33 -21.46 -4.51
CA THR A 6 80.95 -21.08 -4.19
C THR A 6 80.96 -20.40 -2.83
N LYS A 7 80.90 -19.06 -2.84
CA LYS A 7 80.83 -18.21 -1.65
C LYS A 7 79.57 -18.61 -0.87
N SER A 8 79.70 -19.42 0.18
CA SER A 8 78.57 -19.91 0.96
C SER A 8 77.87 -18.72 1.62
N LEU A 9 76.60 -18.53 1.27
CA LEU A 9 75.80 -17.45 1.81
C LEU A 9 75.65 -17.69 3.32
N SER A 10 76.17 -16.78 4.15
CA SER A 10 76.05 -16.93 5.60
C SER A 10 74.58 -16.99 5.99
N TRP A 11 74.19 -18.01 6.76
CA TRP A 11 72.82 -18.22 7.26
C TRP A 11 72.19 -16.95 7.85
N LYS A 12 73.00 -16.06 8.44
CA LYS A 12 72.57 -14.75 8.96
C LYS A 12 71.95 -13.84 7.89
N TRP A 13 72.46 -13.86 6.66
CA TRP A 13 71.90 -13.10 5.53
C TRP A 13 70.60 -13.70 5.00
N ILE A 14 70.49 -15.03 4.99
CA ILE A 14 69.25 -15.74 4.63
C ILE A 14 68.16 -15.42 5.65
N ALA A 15 68.48 -15.49 6.95
CA ALA A 15 67.55 -15.15 8.02
C ALA A 15 67.12 -13.67 7.97
N ALA A 16 68.04 -12.76 7.69
CA ALA A 16 67.72 -11.33 7.51
C ALA A 16 66.80 -11.08 6.31
N ALA A 17 67.05 -11.74 5.16
CA ALA A 17 66.19 -11.63 3.97
C ALA A 17 64.79 -12.21 4.21
N ALA A 18 64.69 -13.36 4.88
CA ALA A 18 63.42 -13.97 5.24
C ALA A 18 62.59 -13.10 6.20
N ALA A 19 63.24 -12.47 7.19
CA ALA A 19 62.58 -11.54 8.11
C ALA A 19 62.01 -10.32 7.37
N ILE A 20 62.76 -9.74 6.43
CA ILE A 20 62.31 -8.61 5.60
C ILE A 20 61.11 -9.01 4.73
N LEU A 21 61.17 -10.19 4.08
CA LEU A 21 60.06 -10.71 3.27
C LEU A 21 58.80 -10.95 4.10
N LEU A 22 58.95 -11.48 5.32
CA LEU A 22 57.84 -11.75 6.23
C LEU A 22 57.18 -10.43 6.67
N ILE A 23 57.98 -9.43 7.07
CA ILE A 23 57.48 -8.10 7.43
C ILE A 23 56.76 -7.45 6.23
N GLY A 24 57.35 -7.52 5.03
CA GLY A 24 56.73 -7.03 3.80
C GLY A 24 55.40 -7.73 3.50
N SER A 25 55.33 -9.06 3.68
CA SER A 25 54.11 -9.85 3.50
C SER A 25 53.01 -9.46 4.48
N LEU A 26 53.34 -9.23 5.76
CA LEU A 26 52.39 -8.78 6.77
C LEU A 26 51.82 -7.39 6.46
N ILE A 27 52.69 -6.44 6.06
CA ILE A 27 52.25 -5.09 5.65
C ILE A 27 51.32 -5.17 4.43
N LEU A 28 51.70 -5.95 3.42
CA LEU A 28 50.87 -6.16 2.25
C LEU A 28 49.52 -6.79 2.62
N ASN A 29 49.51 -7.84 3.45
CA ASN A 29 48.28 -8.49 3.89
C ASN A 29 47.35 -7.51 4.61
N TYR A 30 47.89 -6.70 5.53
CA TYR A 30 47.12 -5.67 6.23
C TYR A 30 46.52 -4.63 5.27
N VAL A 31 47.31 -4.12 4.32
CA VAL A 31 46.85 -3.16 3.31
C VAL A 31 45.79 -3.80 2.39
N PHE A 32 45.99 -5.04 1.95
CA PHE A 32 45.02 -5.75 1.12
C PHE A 32 43.72 -6.03 1.88
N PHE A 33 43.79 -6.39 3.15
CA PHE A 33 42.62 -6.64 3.99
C PHE A 33 41.80 -5.37 4.21
N ASN A 34 42.45 -4.25 4.55
CA ASN A 34 41.78 -2.97 4.69
C ASN A 34 41.13 -2.51 3.38
N ARG A 35 41.85 -2.64 2.25
CA ARG A 35 41.31 -2.28 0.94
C ARG A 35 40.15 -3.18 0.50
N TYR A 36 40.17 -4.45 0.88
CA TYR A 36 39.06 -5.38 0.63
C TYR A 36 37.82 -4.99 1.44
N ASN A 37 37.99 -4.63 2.71
CA ASN A 37 36.88 -4.19 3.56
C ASN A 37 36.27 -2.88 3.07
N GLU A 38 37.10 -1.90 2.68
CA GLU A 38 36.61 -0.66 2.05
C GLU A 38 35.83 -0.95 0.76
N PHE A 39 36.39 -1.76 -0.14
CA PHE A 39 35.72 -2.12 -1.39
C PHE A 39 34.36 -2.80 -1.15
N LYS A 40 34.30 -3.69 -0.15
CA LYS A 40 33.06 -4.34 0.25
C LYS A 40 32.03 -3.33 0.76
N GLU A 41 32.44 -2.40 1.63
CA GLU A 41 31.55 -1.34 2.14
C GLU A 41 31.03 -0.43 1.01
N TYR A 42 31.89 -0.04 0.06
CA TYR A 42 31.46 0.74 -1.11
C TYR A 42 30.43 -0.02 -1.95
N LYS A 43 30.63 -1.33 -2.15
CA LYS A 43 29.69 -2.17 -2.88
C LYS A 43 28.34 -2.29 -2.15
N ASP A 44 28.37 -2.55 -0.84
CA ASP A 44 27.16 -2.66 -0.01
C ASP A 44 26.39 -1.33 0.01
N LYS A 45 27.09 -0.20 0.13
CA LYS A 45 26.50 1.14 0.05
C LYS A 45 25.88 1.41 -1.32
N TYR A 46 26.56 1.03 -2.40
CA TYR A 46 26.04 1.19 -3.76
C TYR A 46 24.76 0.36 -3.98
N GLU A 47 24.75 -0.91 -3.55
CA GLU A 47 23.55 -1.76 -3.61
C GLU A 47 22.40 -1.17 -2.78
N SER A 48 22.68 -0.67 -1.56
CA SER A 48 21.67 -0.01 -0.73
C SER A 48 21.09 1.25 -1.38
N LEU A 49 21.92 2.00 -2.13
CA LEU A 49 21.48 3.21 -2.83
C LEU A 49 20.57 2.87 -4.01
N LEU A 50 20.87 1.78 -4.74
CA LEU A 50 20.00 1.27 -5.80
C LEU A 50 18.65 0.80 -5.24
N LEU A 51 18.64 0.10 -4.10
CA LEU A 51 17.41 -0.27 -3.40
C LEU A 51 16.62 0.96 -2.94
N SER A 52 17.30 1.97 -2.41
CA SER A 52 16.69 3.23 -2.01
C SER A 52 16.05 3.95 -3.19
N GLN A 53 16.72 4.02 -4.34
CA GLN A 53 16.17 4.62 -5.57
C GLN A 53 14.87 3.93 -5.99
N ASN A 54 14.87 2.60 -6.04
CA ASN A 54 13.66 1.84 -6.35
C ASN A 54 12.54 2.15 -5.37
N SER A 55 12.83 2.25 -4.07
CA SER A 55 11.84 2.59 -3.05
C SER A 55 11.27 4.00 -3.22
N ILE A 56 12.10 4.98 -3.61
CA ILE A 56 11.68 6.37 -3.84
C ILE A 56 10.76 6.43 -5.07
N LEU A 57 11.13 5.76 -6.16
CA LEU A 57 10.29 5.69 -7.37
C LEU A 57 8.96 5.00 -7.09
N SER A 58 8.96 3.88 -6.35
CA SER A 58 7.73 3.20 -5.95
C SER A 58 6.83 4.08 -5.09
N LYS A 59 7.40 4.80 -4.12
CA LYS A 59 6.66 5.76 -3.30
C LYS A 59 6.11 6.92 -4.13
N SER A 60 6.92 7.46 -5.04
CA SER A 60 6.51 8.54 -5.95
C SER A 60 5.32 8.12 -6.81
N ASN A 61 5.37 6.92 -7.39
CA ASN A 61 4.26 6.36 -8.17
C ASN A 61 3.02 6.15 -7.30
N LEU A 62 3.17 5.63 -6.07
CA LEU A 62 2.06 5.48 -5.13
C LEU A 62 1.41 6.83 -4.79
N TYR A 63 2.20 7.87 -4.51
CA TYR A 63 1.67 9.21 -4.24
C TYR A 63 0.95 9.79 -5.45
N LYS A 64 1.52 9.63 -6.66
CA LYS A 64 0.89 10.05 -7.90
C LYS A 64 -0.47 9.37 -8.09
N THR A 65 -0.55 8.05 -7.94
CA THR A 65 -1.82 7.31 -8.03
C THR A 65 -2.83 7.76 -6.98
N ARG A 66 -2.40 8.04 -5.74
CA ARG A 66 -3.29 8.57 -4.69
C ARG A 66 -3.81 9.97 -5.02
N LEU A 67 -2.97 10.82 -5.62
CA LEU A 67 -3.38 12.15 -6.07
C LEU A 67 -4.41 12.05 -7.20
N GLU A 68 -4.16 11.22 -8.21
CA GLU A 68 -5.10 10.97 -9.31
C GLU A 68 -6.46 10.46 -8.78
N GLN A 69 -6.46 9.54 -7.81
CA GLN A 69 -7.71 9.06 -7.17
C GLN A 69 -8.44 10.14 -6.37
N MET A 70 -7.70 11.05 -5.73
CA MET A 70 -8.29 12.19 -5.02
C MET A 70 -8.87 13.21 -5.98
N GLU A 71 -8.19 13.50 -7.09
CA GLU A 71 -8.70 14.36 -8.16
C GLU A 71 -9.98 13.78 -8.76
N GLU A 72 -10.00 12.50 -9.13
CA GLU A 72 -11.21 11.82 -9.64
C GLU A 72 -12.36 11.87 -8.62
N SER A 73 -12.04 11.65 -7.34
CA SER A 73 -13.03 11.77 -6.26
C SER A 73 -13.62 13.19 -6.17
N MET A 74 -12.78 14.20 -6.31
CA MET A 74 -13.19 15.61 -6.27
C MET A 74 -14.03 16.00 -7.49
N ASP A 75 -13.73 15.45 -8.67
CA ASP A 75 -14.50 15.66 -9.89
C ASP A 75 -15.91 15.07 -9.74
N ILE A 76 -16.03 13.85 -9.19
CA ILE A 76 -17.32 13.23 -8.90
C ILE A 76 -18.13 14.04 -7.89
N ILE A 77 -17.48 14.54 -6.83
CA ILE A 77 -18.16 15.32 -5.77
C ILE A 77 -18.64 16.68 -6.30
N GLN A 78 -17.91 17.28 -7.25
CA GLN A 78 -18.23 18.58 -7.83
C GLN A 78 -19.15 18.50 -9.04
N ASP A 79 -19.33 17.33 -9.66
CA ASP A 79 -20.22 17.17 -10.81
C ASP A 79 -21.67 17.49 -10.42
N PRO A 80 -22.31 18.52 -11.02
CA PRO A 80 -23.68 18.90 -10.71
C PRO A 80 -24.71 17.82 -11.10
N LYS A 81 -24.33 16.84 -11.93
CA LYS A 81 -25.17 15.69 -12.29
C LYS A 81 -25.15 14.61 -11.21
N VAL A 82 -24.24 14.69 -10.24
CA VAL A 82 -24.13 13.71 -9.15
C VAL A 82 -25.00 14.18 -7.98
N LEU A 83 -25.96 13.34 -7.62
CA LEU A 83 -26.79 13.54 -6.45
C LEU A 83 -26.06 13.04 -5.21
N LYS A 84 -25.90 13.94 -4.23
CA LYS A 84 -25.39 13.61 -2.90
C LYS A 84 -26.53 13.12 -2.02
N VAL A 85 -26.47 11.85 -1.63
CA VAL A 85 -27.47 11.19 -0.79
C VAL A 85 -26.85 10.91 0.59
N PRO A 86 -27.09 11.77 1.60
CA PRO A 86 -26.65 11.49 2.96
C PRO A 86 -27.42 10.32 3.55
N MET A 87 -26.71 9.37 4.15
CA MET A 87 -27.27 8.20 4.82
C MET A 87 -26.96 8.29 6.32
N PRO A 88 -27.84 8.94 7.12
CA PRO A 88 -27.69 8.96 8.56
C PRO A 88 -27.86 7.55 9.16
N GLY A 89 -27.31 7.40 10.36
CA GLY A 89 -27.43 6.21 11.18
C GLY A 89 -28.87 5.85 11.49
N THR A 90 -29.15 4.55 11.56
CA THR A 90 -30.46 4.06 12.04
C THR A 90 -30.58 4.24 13.55
N LYS A 91 -31.78 3.99 14.10
CA LYS A 91 -32.02 4.06 15.56
C LYS A 91 -31.07 3.17 16.38
N ALA A 92 -30.65 2.04 15.82
CA ALA A 92 -29.71 1.12 16.46
C ALA A 92 -28.26 1.62 16.40
N PHE A 93 -27.92 2.44 15.40
CA PHE A 93 -26.57 2.93 15.14
C PHE A 93 -26.56 4.44 14.86
N PRO A 94 -26.98 5.29 15.82
CA PRO A 94 -27.21 6.71 15.58
C PRO A 94 -25.95 7.50 15.20
N GLU A 95 -24.77 7.00 15.58
CA GLU A 95 -23.49 7.62 15.21
C GLU A 95 -22.97 7.22 13.82
N ALA A 96 -23.60 6.24 13.19
CA ALA A 96 -23.19 5.78 11.87
C ALA A 96 -23.52 6.84 10.81
N LEU A 97 -22.62 7.02 9.85
CA LEU A 97 -22.80 7.96 8.76
C LEU A 97 -22.07 7.47 7.52
N ALA A 98 -22.76 7.50 6.39
CA ALA A 98 -22.14 7.37 5.08
C ALA A 98 -22.84 8.28 4.08
N THR A 99 -22.21 8.51 2.93
CA THR A 99 -22.76 9.34 1.86
C THR A 99 -22.64 8.59 0.55
N VAL A 100 -23.74 8.48 -0.19
CA VAL A 100 -23.74 7.99 -1.56
C VAL A 100 -23.70 9.17 -2.52
N PHE A 101 -22.89 9.06 -3.56
CA PHE A 101 -22.84 9.95 -4.69
C PHE A 101 -23.36 9.18 -5.91
N TRP A 102 -24.54 9.53 -6.39
CA TRP A 102 -25.21 8.80 -7.46
C TRP A 102 -25.46 9.70 -8.67
N ASN A 103 -25.00 9.28 -9.84
CA ASN A 103 -25.32 9.95 -11.09
C ASN A 103 -26.49 9.23 -11.77
N PRO A 104 -27.69 9.83 -11.86
CA PRO A 104 -28.86 9.21 -12.46
C PRO A 104 -28.74 9.05 -13.99
N GLN A 105 -27.87 9.81 -14.65
CA GLN A 105 -27.65 9.72 -16.11
C GLN A 105 -26.74 8.54 -16.46
N SER A 106 -25.59 8.44 -15.80
CA SER A 106 -24.62 7.35 -16.03
C SER A 106 -24.88 6.11 -15.18
N GLN A 107 -25.85 6.18 -14.26
CA GLN A 107 -26.19 5.14 -13.28
C GLN A 107 -25.06 4.80 -12.30
N GLN A 108 -23.98 5.57 -12.30
CA GLN A 108 -22.81 5.31 -11.46
C GLN A 108 -23.12 5.66 -10.01
N VAL A 109 -22.71 4.76 -9.11
CA VAL A 109 -22.86 4.90 -7.67
C VAL A 109 -21.46 4.88 -7.05
N TYR A 110 -21.19 5.86 -6.20
CA TYR A 110 -19.99 5.91 -5.38
C TYR A 110 -20.37 6.05 -3.91
N LEU A 111 -19.62 5.39 -3.05
CA LEU A 111 -19.83 5.41 -1.60
C LEU A 111 -18.66 6.10 -0.92
N LYS A 112 -18.98 7.03 -0.02
CA LYS A 112 -18.05 7.56 0.98
C LYS A 112 -18.45 7.06 2.35
N VAL A 113 -17.54 6.39 3.04
CA VAL A 113 -17.71 6.03 4.44
C VAL A 113 -17.29 7.22 5.29
N ASN A 114 -18.24 7.85 5.98
CA ASN A 114 -17.94 9.00 6.83
C ASN A 114 -17.60 8.55 8.26
N LYS A 115 -18.42 7.66 8.81
CA LYS A 115 -18.28 7.12 10.17
C LYS A 115 -19.02 5.79 10.25
N LEU A 116 -18.30 4.69 10.07
CA LEU A 116 -18.80 3.33 10.32
C LEU A 116 -17.77 2.60 11.19
N PRO A 117 -18.19 1.77 12.16
CA PRO A 117 -17.25 1.00 12.97
C PRO A 117 -16.59 -0.09 12.12
N GLU A 118 -15.35 -0.42 12.45
CA GLU A 118 -14.63 -1.49 11.76
C GLU A 118 -15.34 -2.84 12.01
N PRO A 119 -15.63 -3.63 10.96
CA PRO A 119 -16.33 -4.90 11.10
C PRO A 119 -15.39 -5.97 11.69
N ALA A 120 -15.98 -7.03 12.26
CA ALA A 120 -15.23 -8.22 12.64
C ALA A 120 -14.67 -8.94 11.39
N ALA A 121 -13.62 -9.74 11.55
CA ALA A 121 -12.89 -10.36 10.43
C ALA A 121 -13.75 -11.28 9.52
N ASP A 122 -14.85 -11.80 10.06
CA ASP A 122 -15.83 -12.65 9.37
C ASP A 122 -17.01 -11.86 8.77
N LYS A 123 -17.02 -10.53 8.93
CA LYS A 123 -18.09 -9.64 8.48
C LYS A 123 -17.59 -8.60 7.49
N GLN A 124 -18.51 -8.11 6.67
CA GLN A 124 -18.23 -7.10 5.66
C GLN A 124 -19.47 -6.23 5.42
N TYR A 125 -19.28 -4.95 5.16
CA TYR A 125 -20.39 -4.08 4.82
C TYR A 125 -20.80 -4.24 3.36
N GLN A 126 -22.10 -4.10 3.10
CA GLN A 126 -22.68 -4.15 1.77
C GLN A 126 -23.60 -2.96 1.57
N LEU A 127 -23.53 -2.36 0.38
CA LEU A 127 -24.44 -1.31 -0.04
C LEU A 127 -25.63 -1.91 -0.79
N TRP A 128 -26.80 -1.34 -0.56
CA TRP A 128 -28.05 -1.70 -1.23
C TRP A 128 -28.68 -0.46 -1.84
N ALA A 129 -29.19 -0.59 -3.05
CA ALA A 129 -30.11 0.37 -3.65
C ALA A 129 -31.52 -0.21 -3.54
N ILE A 130 -32.48 0.55 -3.05
CA ILE A 130 -33.88 0.15 -3.08
C ILE A 130 -34.46 0.63 -4.39
N VAL A 131 -34.88 -0.32 -5.24
CA VAL A 131 -35.49 -0.08 -6.55
C VAL A 131 -36.86 -0.77 -6.55
N ASP A 132 -37.91 0.04 -6.69
CA ASP A 132 -39.32 -0.38 -6.66
C ASP A 132 -39.66 -1.17 -5.39
N GLY A 133 -39.12 -0.71 -4.26
CA GLY A 133 -39.30 -1.34 -2.96
C GLY A 133 -38.49 -2.61 -2.73
N LYS A 134 -37.66 -3.05 -3.70
CA LYS A 134 -36.80 -4.23 -3.58
C LYS A 134 -35.34 -3.84 -3.39
N PRO A 135 -34.61 -4.48 -2.46
CA PRO A 135 -33.19 -4.26 -2.31
C PRO A 135 -32.43 -4.89 -3.48
N VAL A 136 -31.59 -4.09 -4.13
CA VAL A 136 -30.66 -4.49 -5.19
C VAL A 136 -29.26 -4.37 -4.63
N ASP A 137 -28.50 -5.46 -4.73
CA ASP A 137 -27.12 -5.54 -4.29
C ASP A 137 -26.23 -4.57 -5.08
N MET A 138 -25.61 -3.62 -4.38
CA MET A 138 -24.65 -2.66 -4.96
C MET A 138 -23.18 -3.07 -4.77
N GLY A 139 -22.95 -4.21 -4.13
CA GLY A 139 -21.64 -4.75 -3.81
C GLY A 139 -21.22 -4.49 -2.37
N VAL A 140 -20.23 -5.27 -1.95
CA VAL A 140 -19.49 -5.06 -0.71
C VAL A 140 -18.42 -3.99 -0.89
N PHE A 141 -18.03 -3.34 0.20
CA PHE A 141 -16.97 -2.33 0.18
C PHE A 141 -15.95 -2.56 1.30
N GLU A 142 -14.77 -1.99 1.12
CA GLU A 142 -13.63 -2.19 2.01
C GLU A 142 -13.55 -1.07 3.06
N MET A 143 -13.08 -1.45 4.26
CA MET A 143 -12.86 -0.55 5.39
C MET A 143 -11.37 -0.17 5.52
N GLY A 144 -10.96 0.47 6.61
CA GLY A 144 -9.58 0.94 6.79
C GLY A 144 -9.18 2.12 5.89
N ASP A 145 -8.03 2.02 5.23
CA ASP A 145 -7.51 3.12 4.40
C ASP A 145 -8.36 3.38 3.14
N THR A 146 -8.98 2.35 2.57
CA THR A 146 -9.85 2.47 1.38
C THR A 146 -11.14 3.23 1.69
N ALA A 147 -11.65 3.12 2.93
CA ALA A 147 -12.83 3.85 3.38
C ALA A 147 -12.64 5.39 3.40
N LYS A 148 -11.39 5.87 3.39
CA LYS A 148 -11.07 7.32 3.31
C LYS A 148 -11.33 7.90 1.92
N LEU A 149 -11.37 7.06 0.89
CA LEU A 149 -11.59 7.44 -0.51
C LEU A 149 -13.03 7.13 -0.96
N LEU A 150 -13.43 7.68 -2.10
CA LEU A 150 -14.67 7.26 -2.76
C LEU A 150 -14.50 5.86 -3.36
N GLN A 151 -15.42 4.97 -3.03
CA GLN A 151 -15.44 3.61 -3.56
C GLN A 151 -16.52 3.50 -4.62
N LYS A 152 -16.14 3.03 -5.81
CA LYS A 152 -17.06 2.77 -6.91
C LYS A 152 -17.86 1.50 -6.63
N MET A 153 -19.18 1.63 -6.70
CA MET A 153 -20.12 0.53 -6.46
C MET A 153 -20.75 0.07 -7.78
N LYS A 154 -21.60 -0.96 -7.73
CA LYS A 154 -22.37 -1.38 -8.91
C LYS A 154 -23.30 -0.25 -9.37
N VAL A 155 -23.57 -0.21 -10.67
CA VAL A 155 -24.49 0.77 -11.26
C VAL A 155 -25.93 0.44 -10.89
N THR A 156 -26.76 1.47 -10.77
CA THR A 156 -28.20 1.30 -10.53
C THR A 156 -29.04 2.31 -11.26
N GLY A 157 -30.22 1.85 -11.68
CA GLY A 157 -31.26 2.67 -12.31
C GLY A 157 -31.97 3.56 -11.29
N LYS A 158 -33.30 3.68 -11.40
CA LYS A 158 -34.12 4.55 -10.54
C LYS A 158 -34.21 4.03 -9.09
N ALA A 159 -33.15 4.24 -8.32
CA ALA A 159 -33.15 4.01 -6.88
C ALA A 159 -34.06 5.03 -6.18
N GLN A 160 -34.77 4.61 -5.13
CA GLN A 160 -35.55 5.51 -4.27
C GLN A 160 -34.82 5.84 -2.97
N MET A 161 -33.97 4.93 -2.50
CA MET A 161 -33.11 5.11 -1.33
C MET A 161 -31.93 4.14 -1.37
N PHE A 162 -30.93 4.42 -0.54
CA PHE A 162 -29.78 3.55 -0.32
C PHE A 162 -29.71 3.13 1.14
N ALA A 163 -29.13 1.97 1.40
CA ALA A 163 -28.89 1.46 2.75
C ALA A 163 -27.59 0.66 2.81
N VAL A 164 -26.93 0.69 3.97
CA VAL A 164 -25.76 -0.15 4.24
C VAL A 164 -26.09 -1.09 5.39
N THR A 165 -25.76 -2.36 5.20
CA THR A 165 -25.88 -3.40 6.21
C THR A 165 -24.53 -4.06 6.47
N LEU A 166 -24.37 -4.63 7.66
CA LEU A 166 -23.23 -5.47 8.01
C LEU A 166 -23.59 -6.94 7.78
N GLU A 167 -22.94 -7.56 6.81
CA GLU A 167 -23.20 -8.92 6.35
C GLU A 167 -22.03 -9.86 6.67
N LYS A 168 -22.20 -11.15 6.37
CA LYS A 168 -21.07 -12.09 6.36
C LYS A 168 -20.09 -11.70 5.26
N LYS A 169 -18.81 -12.03 5.43
CA LYS A 169 -17.78 -11.80 4.43
C LYS A 169 -18.19 -12.36 3.06
N GLY A 170 -18.04 -11.55 2.01
CA GLY A 170 -18.52 -11.88 0.66
C GLY A 170 -19.95 -11.39 0.35
N GLY A 171 -20.65 -10.82 1.34
CA GLY A 171 -21.98 -10.25 1.17
C GLY A 171 -23.12 -11.25 1.40
N ALA A 172 -24.34 -10.77 1.18
CA ALA A 172 -25.58 -11.52 1.32
C ALA A 172 -26.46 -11.37 0.08
N ALA A 173 -27.41 -12.29 -0.10
CA ALA A 173 -28.41 -12.23 -1.16
C ALA A 173 -29.55 -11.24 -0.85
N SER A 174 -29.79 -10.96 0.43
CA SER A 174 -30.75 -9.98 0.91
C SER A 174 -30.20 -9.28 2.16
N PRO A 175 -30.58 -8.01 2.41
CA PRO A 175 -30.08 -7.23 3.54
C PRO A 175 -30.52 -7.82 4.89
N THR A 176 -29.57 -7.90 5.83
CA THR A 176 -29.84 -8.22 7.23
C THR A 176 -30.37 -6.97 7.94
N MET A 177 -31.69 -6.90 8.12
CA MET A 177 -32.39 -5.71 8.60
C MET A 177 -31.97 -5.29 10.02
N GLU A 178 -31.65 -6.26 10.88
CA GLU A 178 -31.16 -6.02 12.24
C GLU A 178 -29.75 -5.44 12.27
N GLN A 179 -29.03 -5.51 11.16
CA GLN A 179 -27.67 -5.02 10.98
C GLN A 179 -27.63 -3.87 9.96
N MET A 180 -28.72 -3.12 9.83
CA MET A 180 -28.76 -1.91 9.01
C MET A 180 -28.16 -0.72 9.76
N TYR A 181 -27.00 -0.26 9.31
CA TYR A 181 -26.24 0.80 9.95
C TYR A 181 -26.70 2.18 9.52
N VAL A 182 -26.82 2.39 8.21
CA VAL A 182 -27.23 3.68 7.65
C VAL A 182 -28.23 3.50 6.54
N ALA A 183 -29.12 4.48 6.37
CA ALA A 183 -30.06 4.53 5.27
C ALA A 183 -30.37 5.98 4.90
N GLY A 184 -30.49 6.25 3.59
CA GLY A 184 -30.77 7.61 3.08
C GLY A 184 -31.68 7.56 1.87
N LYS A 185 -32.72 8.39 1.89
CA LYS A 185 -33.62 8.58 0.74
C LYS A 185 -33.00 9.54 -0.27
N ILE A 186 -33.22 9.28 -1.54
CA ILE A 186 -32.79 10.21 -2.58
C ILE A 186 -33.62 11.50 -2.45
N PRO A 187 -32.99 12.69 -2.46
CA PRO A 187 -33.72 13.95 -2.52
C PRO A 187 -34.65 13.95 -3.74
N GLY A 188 -35.95 14.16 -3.50
CA GLY A 188 -36.97 14.27 -4.55
C GLY A 188 -36.98 15.63 -5.22
#